data_AF-A0A9W2Y955-F1
#
_entry.id   AF-A0A9W2Y955-F1
#
_cell.length_a   1.000
_cell.length_b   1.000
_cell.length_c   1.000
_cell.angle_alpha   90.00
_cell.angle_beta   90.00
_cell.angle_gamma   90.00
#
_symmetry.space_group_name_H-M   'P 1'
#
loop_
_entity.id
_entity.type
_entity.pdbx_description
1 polymer ?
#
loop_
_entity_poly.entity_id
_entity_poly.type
_entity_poly.pdbx_seq_one_letter_code
_entity_poly.pdbx_strand_id
1 'polypeptide(L)'
;MYIVNNRHIELCFAINLAHLLYPGITDAEAERRGSELQQRAGLIAQTPVCFTDVEKFEELVQCRIVIFYRTDLKRLNTFHTAKQRPGKPLYMFLFENHYYGLKNACAFIGTKYLCSHCYTGYDGLLNHKCEGRCNVCLDAACTATRPAAGGGVVCEYCNRWCASAFCLAKHREKVWRPVAQKHASICDMHKKCHRCGLLYYVSLIKIPKPHECPDVKCCICGGVKYAGTTEPHRCYIQSLPTPETTTDVIPNKKLLFYDFETYPDENGTHVPFYVCVMRGNNSSPWGCYGPDCAVKLLRRYRAKKYKDSVCLAHNSKGFDGHILLSAMVSLGISPHVVMQGSKLVLFTEPHYNLKFIDSMSFLSFLWASLPKALGFEDAEKGHFPHKFSSKENLNYVGPYPAPEYYGCQQMTPKKREDFMAWYTLVSGGTFNFKAEAKRYCQNDREILMKACFAFRECFVNETALDPFKRATIASACMFVFRTCFLKETAASASQTPVCSG
;
A
#
# COMPACT_ATOMS: atom_id res chain seq x y z
N MET A 1 2.31 0.64 -35.50
CA MET A 1 1.20 1.57 -35.20
C MET A 1 0.77 2.17 -36.53
N TYR A 2 -0.52 2.41 -36.76
CA TYR A 2 -0.94 3.26 -37.88
C TYR A 2 -0.80 4.72 -37.43
N ILE A 3 -0.19 5.56 -38.26
CA ILE A 3 0.00 6.99 -38.00
C ILE A 3 -0.72 7.71 -39.14
N VAL A 4 -1.87 8.29 -38.84
CA VAL A 4 -2.69 8.99 -39.82
C VAL A 4 -2.60 10.48 -39.51
N ASN A 5 -2.01 11.26 -40.41
CA ASN A 5 -1.94 12.71 -40.25
C ASN A 5 -3.27 13.33 -40.68
N ASN A 6 -4.17 13.57 -39.73
CA ASN A 6 -5.43 14.25 -40.00
C ASN A 6 -5.44 15.62 -39.30
N ARG A 7 -4.92 16.65 -39.98
CA ARG A 7 -4.72 18.00 -39.38
C ARG A 7 -5.98 18.88 -39.37
N HIS A 8 -7.05 18.46 -40.04
CA HIS A 8 -8.23 19.30 -40.27
C HIS A 8 -9.58 18.64 -39.93
N ILE A 9 -9.60 17.37 -39.53
CA ILE A 9 -10.82 16.61 -39.28
C ILE A 9 -10.63 15.67 -38.08
N GLU A 10 -11.63 15.60 -37.20
CA GLU A 10 -11.68 14.77 -35.98
C GLU A 10 -12.02 13.28 -36.27
N LEU A 11 -11.43 12.73 -37.33
CA LEU A 11 -11.67 11.36 -37.81
C LEU A 11 -10.61 10.34 -37.36
N CYS A 12 -9.60 10.74 -36.59
CA CYS A 12 -8.45 9.87 -36.28
C CYS A 12 -8.87 8.52 -35.67
N PHE A 13 -9.89 8.49 -34.82
CA PHE A 13 -10.44 7.26 -34.26
C PHE A 13 -10.98 6.34 -35.35
N ALA A 14 -11.89 6.84 -36.18
CA ALA A 14 -12.62 6.04 -37.15
C ALA A 14 -11.72 5.54 -38.30
N ILE A 15 -10.74 6.33 -38.72
CA ILE A 15 -9.75 5.91 -39.73
C ILE A 15 -8.87 4.80 -39.20
N ASN A 16 -8.36 4.94 -37.98
CA ASN A 16 -7.57 3.88 -37.35
C ASN A 16 -8.39 2.62 -37.12
N LEU A 17 -9.68 2.75 -36.79
CA LEU A 17 -10.60 1.62 -36.69
C LEU A 17 -10.78 0.93 -38.05
N ALA A 18 -10.94 1.67 -39.15
CA ALA A 18 -11.01 1.12 -40.49
C ALA A 18 -9.74 0.33 -40.88
N HIS A 19 -8.55 0.86 -40.59
CA HIS A 19 -7.29 0.15 -40.81
C HIS A 19 -7.13 -1.13 -39.96
N LEU A 20 -7.74 -1.18 -38.78
CA LEU A 20 -7.74 -2.36 -37.91
C LEU A 20 -8.72 -3.43 -38.41
N LEU A 21 -9.88 -3.01 -38.95
CA LEU A 21 -10.89 -3.91 -39.52
C LEU A 21 -10.48 -4.48 -40.87
N TYR A 22 -9.82 -3.67 -41.71
CA TYR A 22 -9.42 -4.04 -43.06
C TYR A 22 -7.90 -3.84 -43.23
N PRO A 23 -7.08 -4.79 -42.77
CA PRO A 23 -5.64 -4.70 -42.95
C PRO A 23 -5.26 -4.63 -44.44
N GLY A 24 -4.44 -3.65 -44.82
CA GLY A 24 -3.92 -3.51 -46.19
C GLY A 24 -4.63 -2.50 -47.08
N ILE A 25 -5.69 -1.84 -46.60
CA ILE A 25 -6.31 -0.72 -47.32
C ILE A 25 -5.41 0.53 -47.31
N THR A 26 -5.56 1.38 -48.33
CA THR A 26 -4.87 2.68 -48.41
C THR A 26 -5.46 3.69 -47.42
N ASP A 27 -4.71 4.74 -47.11
CA ASP A 27 -5.17 5.79 -46.18
C ASP A 27 -6.43 6.49 -46.70
N ALA A 28 -6.54 6.72 -48.01
CA ALA A 28 -7.74 7.31 -48.62
C ALA A 28 -8.98 6.40 -48.49
N GLU A 29 -8.81 5.09 -48.63
CA GLU A 29 -9.90 4.13 -48.44
C GLU A 29 -10.27 4.00 -46.96
N ALA A 30 -9.29 4.09 -46.06
CA ALA A 30 -9.52 4.12 -44.62
C ALA A 30 -10.24 5.40 -44.18
N GLU A 31 -9.93 6.54 -44.80
CA GLU A 31 -10.61 7.82 -44.58
C GLU A 31 -12.08 7.74 -44.97
N ARG A 32 -12.36 7.25 -46.18
CA ARG A 32 -13.72 7.07 -46.68
C ARG A 32 -14.54 6.15 -45.76
N ARG A 33 -14.01 4.96 -45.44
CA ARG A 33 -14.68 3.99 -44.55
C ARG A 33 -14.80 4.48 -43.12
N GLY A 34 -13.79 5.18 -42.62
CA GLY A 34 -13.79 5.78 -41.28
C GLY A 34 -14.87 6.86 -41.16
N SER A 35 -14.97 7.73 -42.16
CA SER A 35 -16.02 8.76 -42.22
C SER A 35 -17.43 8.14 -42.23
N GLU A 36 -17.66 7.12 -43.06
CA GLU A 36 -18.92 6.35 -43.08
C GLU A 36 -19.24 5.70 -41.72
N LEU A 37 -18.24 5.12 -41.05
CA LEU A 37 -18.40 4.53 -39.71
C LEU A 37 -18.78 5.57 -38.65
N GLN A 38 -18.12 6.73 -38.66
CA GLN A 38 -18.39 7.80 -37.70
C GLN A 38 -19.80 8.38 -37.89
N GLN A 39 -20.23 8.57 -39.15
CA GLN A 39 -21.58 9.00 -39.47
C GLN A 39 -22.64 7.98 -39.01
N ARG A 40 -22.39 6.68 -39.22
CA ARG A 40 -23.28 5.61 -38.75
C ARG A 40 -23.34 5.52 -37.22
N ALA A 41 -22.29 5.96 -36.52
CA ALA A 41 -22.28 6.10 -35.07
C ALA A 41 -23.02 7.38 -34.58
N GLY A 42 -23.61 8.16 -35.50
CA GLY A 42 -24.36 9.38 -35.19
C GLY A 42 -23.46 10.59 -34.91
N LEU A 43 -22.21 10.58 -35.38
CA LEU A 43 -21.24 11.65 -35.19
C LEU A 43 -20.88 12.29 -36.53
N ILE A 44 -20.75 13.62 -36.58
CA ILE A 44 -20.23 14.31 -37.76
C ILE A 44 -18.69 14.26 -37.78
N ALA A 45 -18.09 14.52 -38.95
CA ALA A 45 -16.64 14.43 -39.14
C ALA A 45 -15.84 15.39 -38.23
N GLN A 46 -16.44 16.51 -37.81
CA GLN A 46 -15.83 17.50 -36.92
C GLN A 46 -15.98 17.15 -35.42
N THR A 47 -16.74 16.12 -35.06
CA THR A 47 -16.92 15.73 -33.65
C THR A 47 -15.85 14.73 -33.23
N PRO A 48 -15.00 15.05 -32.24
CA PRO A 48 -14.01 14.10 -31.73
C PRO A 48 -14.70 12.95 -31.00
N VAL A 49 -14.20 11.74 -31.25
CA VAL A 49 -14.68 10.52 -30.58
C VAL A 49 -14.14 10.48 -29.14
N CYS A 50 -15.03 10.52 -28.16
CA CYS A 50 -14.66 10.36 -26.76
C CYS A 50 -14.99 8.95 -26.25
N PHE A 51 -14.60 8.63 -25.01
CA PHE A 51 -14.78 7.29 -24.44
C PHE A 51 -16.25 6.85 -24.35
N THR A 52 -17.19 7.79 -24.18
CA THR A 52 -18.64 7.47 -24.15
C THR A 52 -19.19 7.09 -25.53
N ASP A 53 -18.51 7.45 -26.61
CA ASP A 53 -18.92 7.10 -27.98
C ASP A 53 -18.48 5.70 -28.39
N VAL A 54 -17.47 5.12 -27.73
CA VAL A 54 -16.85 3.85 -28.13
C VAL A 54 -17.86 2.71 -28.23
N GLU A 55 -18.86 2.69 -27.34
CA GLU A 55 -19.93 1.68 -27.36
C GLU A 55 -20.73 1.69 -28.67
N LYS A 56 -20.97 2.88 -29.25
CA LYS A 56 -21.67 3.03 -30.54
C LYS A 56 -20.88 2.37 -31.67
N PHE A 57 -19.57 2.52 -31.66
CA PHE A 57 -18.70 1.89 -32.65
C PHE A 57 -18.65 0.37 -32.46
N GLU A 58 -18.52 -0.12 -31.23
CA GLU A 58 -18.55 -1.56 -30.93
C GLU A 58 -19.84 -2.24 -31.42
N GLU A 59 -20.98 -1.53 -31.40
CA GLU A 59 -22.25 -2.02 -31.96
C GLU A 59 -22.22 -2.14 -33.47
N LEU A 60 -21.55 -1.23 -34.17
CA LEU A 60 -21.43 -1.27 -35.62
C LEU A 60 -20.48 -2.39 -36.09
N VAL A 61 -19.38 -2.59 -35.36
CA VAL A 61 -18.31 -3.51 -35.77
C VAL A 61 -18.40 -4.89 -35.11
N GLN A 62 -19.31 -5.05 -34.13
CA GLN A 62 -19.56 -6.29 -33.40
C GLN A 62 -18.31 -6.89 -32.72
N CYS A 63 -17.34 -6.05 -32.36
CA CYS A 63 -16.14 -6.46 -31.65
C CYS A 63 -15.78 -5.44 -30.56
N ARG A 64 -15.01 -5.88 -29.57
CA ARG A 64 -14.59 -5.03 -28.47
C ARG A 64 -13.45 -4.10 -28.88
N ILE A 65 -13.48 -2.85 -28.45
CA ILE A 65 -12.43 -1.86 -28.67
C ILE A 65 -11.77 -1.55 -27.32
N VAL A 66 -10.46 -1.78 -27.24
CA VAL A 66 -9.66 -1.55 -26.04
C VAL A 66 -8.70 -0.41 -26.30
N ILE A 67 -8.80 0.66 -25.51
CA ILE A 67 -7.99 1.87 -25.67
C ILE A 67 -6.98 1.95 -24.54
N PHE A 68 -5.70 1.92 -24.87
CA PHE A 68 -4.64 2.31 -23.94
C PHE A 68 -4.47 3.82 -23.97
N TYR A 69 -4.25 4.46 -22.83
CA TYR A 69 -4.06 5.92 -22.78
C TYR A 69 -3.14 6.32 -21.63
N ARG A 70 -2.61 7.54 -21.69
CA ARG A 70 -1.77 8.11 -20.63
C ARG A 70 -2.38 9.42 -20.16
N THR A 71 -2.58 9.55 -18.85
CA THR A 71 -2.92 10.83 -18.19
C THR A 71 -1.67 11.53 -17.66
N ASP A 72 -0.56 10.79 -17.55
CA ASP A 72 0.76 11.27 -17.18
C ASP A 72 1.85 10.44 -17.91
N LEU A 73 3.11 10.85 -17.78
CA LEU A 73 4.22 10.16 -18.46
C LEU A 73 4.59 8.80 -17.84
N LYS A 74 4.02 8.43 -16.68
CA LYS A 74 4.47 7.29 -15.87
C LYS A 74 3.58 6.05 -16.01
N ARG A 75 2.27 6.22 -16.23
CA ARG A 75 1.32 5.09 -16.20
C ARG A 75 0.52 4.96 -17.50
N LEU A 76 0.55 3.75 -18.07
CA LEU A 76 -0.36 3.34 -19.13
C LEU A 76 -1.67 2.84 -18.50
N ASN A 77 -2.76 3.53 -18.79
CA ASN A 77 -4.12 3.16 -18.39
C ASN A 77 -4.83 2.44 -19.53
N THR A 78 -5.93 1.76 -19.20
CA THR A 78 -6.74 1.01 -20.16
C THR A 78 -8.20 1.40 -19.99
N PHE A 79 -8.88 1.65 -21.10
CA PHE A 79 -10.32 1.83 -21.20
C PHE A 79 -10.93 0.68 -22.03
N HIS A 80 -12.09 0.21 -21.61
CA HIS A 80 -12.96 -0.71 -22.35
C HIS A 80 -14.40 -0.59 -21.83
N THR A 81 -15.38 -0.87 -22.67
CA THR A 81 -16.80 -0.88 -22.29
C THR A 81 -17.15 -2.07 -21.39
N ALA A 82 -18.26 -2.00 -20.66
CA ALA A 82 -18.72 -3.08 -19.79
C ALA A 82 -19.34 -4.26 -20.56
N LYS A 83 -20.02 -3.99 -21.67
CA LYS A 83 -20.68 -5.02 -22.49
C LYS A 83 -19.65 -5.89 -23.20
N GLN A 84 -19.79 -7.21 -23.07
CA GLN A 84 -18.95 -8.16 -23.80
C GLN A 84 -19.44 -8.26 -25.25
N ARG A 85 -18.50 -8.29 -26.20
CA ARG A 85 -18.79 -8.42 -27.64
C ARG A 85 -18.15 -9.68 -28.20
N PRO A 86 -18.86 -10.45 -29.05
CA PRO A 86 -18.32 -11.68 -29.65
C PRO A 86 -17.34 -11.34 -30.78
N GLY A 87 -16.03 -11.34 -30.50
CA GLY A 87 -15.02 -11.08 -31.52
C GLY A 87 -13.62 -10.89 -30.95
N LYS A 88 -12.61 -10.90 -31.82
CA LYS A 88 -11.23 -10.56 -31.42
C LYS A 88 -11.18 -9.06 -31.06
N PRO A 89 -10.69 -8.68 -29.88
CA PRO A 89 -10.58 -7.27 -29.52
C PRO A 89 -9.66 -6.50 -30.47
N LEU A 90 -10.07 -5.28 -30.81
CA LEU A 90 -9.25 -4.30 -31.50
C LEU A 90 -8.59 -3.38 -30.47
N TYR A 91 -7.35 -3.00 -30.74
CA TYR A 91 -6.53 -2.26 -29.78
C TYR A 91 -6.14 -0.89 -30.35
N MET A 92 -6.30 0.15 -29.54
CA MET A 92 -5.94 1.52 -29.88
C MET A 92 -5.12 2.15 -28.77
N PHE A 93 -4.40 3.22 -29.09
CA PHE A 93 -3.68 4.05 -28.14
C PHE A 93 -4.12 5.51 -28.30
N LEU A 94 -4.47 6.17 -27.20
CA LEU A 94 -4.81 7.58 -27.15
C LEU A 94 -3.64 8.36 -26.52
N PHE A 95 -3.10 9.31 -27.28
CA PHE A 95 -2.03 10.19 -26.84
C PHE A 95 -2.20 11.57 -27.45
N GLU A 96 -2.10 12.62 -26.63
CA GLU A 96 -2.27 14.02 -27.07
C GLU A 96 -3.54 14.25 -27.91
N ASN A 97 -4.67 13.70 -27.43
CA ASN A 97 -5.98 13.74 -28.11
C ASN A 97 -6.04 13.08 -29.49
N HIS A 98 -5.04 12.28 -29.86
CA HIS A 98 -5.01 11.52 -31.11
C HIS A 98 -5.05 10.01 -30.86
N TYR A 99 -5.88 9.30 -31.64
CA TYR A 99 -5.99 7.85 -31.58
C TYR A 99 -5.07 7.18 -32.59
N TYR A 100 -4.42 6.10 -32.16
CA TYR A 100 -3.51 5.30 -32.98
C TYR A 100 -3.92 3.83 -32.95
N GLY A 101 -4.09 3.23 -34.13
CA GLY A 101 -4.42 1.81 -34.26
C GLY A 101 -3.21 0.91 -33.97
N LEU A 102 -3.38 -0.05 -33.07
CA LEU A 102 -2.35 -1.00 -32.67
C LEU A 102 -2.49 -2.33 -33.41
N LYS A 103 -1.65 -2.53 -34.44
CA LYS A 103 -1.55 -3.82 -35.14
C LYS A 103 -1.12 -4.97 -34.22
N ASN A 104 -0.28 -4.64 -33.23
CA ASN A 104 0.24 -5.59 -32.25
C ASN A 104 0.31 -4.93 -30.87
N ALA A 105 -0.69 -5.20 -30.03
CA ALA A 105 -0.76 -4.65 -28.67
C ALA A 105 0.36 -5.15 -27.76
N CYS A 106 0.77 -6.42 -27.90
CA CYS A 106 1.88 -6.98 -27.13
C CYS A 106 3.20 -6.23 -27.39
N ALA A 107 3.50 -5.95 -28.67
CA ALA A 107 4.68 -5.20 -29.07
C ALA A 107 4.65 -3.75 -28.55
N PHE A 108 3.47 -3.11 -28.57
CA PHE A 108 3.30 -1.76 -28.03
C PHE A 108 3.53 -1.69 -26.51
N ILE A 109 3.01 -2.66 -25.76
CA ILE A 109 3.16 -2.72 -24.30
C ILE A 109 4.58 -3.19 -23.91
N GLY A 110 5.28 -3.89 -24.81
CA GLY A 110 6.61 -4.42 -24.56
C GLY A 110 6.59 -5.74 -23.78
N THR A 111 5.56 -6.56 -23.97
CA THR A 111 5.37 -7.83 -23.24
C THR A 111 5.07 -9.00 -24.16
N LYS A 112 5.42 -10.22 -23.77
CA LYS A 112 5.18 -11.43 -24.60
C LYS A 112 3.69 -11.77 -24.77
N TYR A 113 2.89 -11.49 -23.75
CA TYR A 113 1.48 -11.86 -23.73
C TYR A 113 0.62 -10.71 -23.21
N LEU A 114 -0.65 -10.73 -23.60
CA LEU A 114 -1.68 -9.79 -23.16
C LEU A 114 -2.87 -10.56 -22.62
N CYS A 115 -3.38 -10.16 -21.44
CA CYS A 115 -4.56 -10.81 -20.87
C CYS A 115 -5.82 -10.40 -21.63
N SER A 116 -6.64 -11.36 -22.07
CA SER A 116 -7.89 -11.06 -22.79
C SER A 116 -9.00 -10.50 -21.90
N HIS A 117 -8.85 -10.58 -20.57
CA HIS A 117 -9.83 -10.10 -19.60
C HIS A 117 -9.46 -8.72 -19.04
N CYS A 118 -8.27 -8.55 -18.45
CA CYS A 118 -7.85 -7.28 -17.85
C CYS A 118 -6.93 -6.43 -18.73
N TYR A 119 -6.50 -6.94 -19.89
CA TYR A 119 -5.62 -6.24 -20.83
C TYR A 119 -4.29 -5.76 -20.25
N THR A 120 -3.82 -6.39 -19.17
CA THR A 120 -2.46 -6.20 -18.66
C THR A 120 -1.47 -7.08 -19.43
N GLY A 121 -0.34 -6.51 -19.82
CA GLY A 121 0.79 -7.22 -20.44
C GLY A 121 1.59 -8.03 -19.41
N TYR A 122 2.17 -9.16 -19.83
CA TYR A 122 3.01 -10.01 -18.96
C TYR A 122 3.92 -10.94 -19.78
N ASP A 123 5.01 -11.44 -19.17
CA ASP A 123 6.04 -12.21 -19.89
C ASP A 123 6.07 -13.70 -19.59
N GLY A 124 5.53 -14.12 -18.45
CA GLY A 124 5.45 -15.53 -18.06
C GLY A 124 4.04 -16.08 -18.24
N LEU A 125 3.88 -17.14 -19.04
CA LEU A 125 2.57 -17.71 -19.38
C LEU A 125 1.68 -18.01 -18.15
N LEU A 126 2.30 -18.41 -17.04
CA LEU A 126 1.63 -18.77 -15.79
C LEU A 126 1.72 -17.70 -14.69
N ASN A 127 2.43 -16.59 -14.93
CA ASN A 127 2.79 -15.62 -13.89
C ASN A 127 1.72 -14.54 -13.68
N HIS A 128 0.75 -14.44 -14.60
CA HIS A 128 -0.26 -13.40 -14.57
C HIS A 128 -1.49 -13.81 -13.74
N LYS A 129 -1.81 -13.08 -12.67
CA LYS A 129 -3.01 -13.36 -11.84
C LYS A 129 -4.15 -12.42 -12.22
N CYS A 130 -5.29 -12.97 -12.60
CA CYS A 130 -6.49 -12.22 -12.97
C CYS A 130 -7.74 -13.08 -12.73
N GLU A 131 -8.86 -12.44 -12.38
CA GLU A 131 -10.13 -13.11 -12.10
C GLU A 131 -10.69 -13.88 -13.31
N GLY A 132 -10.62 -13.29 -14.50
CA GLY A 132 -11.07 -13.91 -15.76
C GLY A 132 -10.05 -14.80 -16.45
N ARG A 133 -8.96 -15.19 -15.76
CA ARG A 133 -7.95 -16.11 -16.31
C ARG A 133 -7.65 -17.27 -15.37
N CYS A 134 -7.48 -18.47 -15.92
CA CYS A 134 -6.97 -19.62 -15.18
C CYS A 134 -5.50 -19.89 -15.50
N ASN A 135 -4.60 -19.82 -14.53
CA ASN A 135 -3.17 -20.13 -14.73
C ASN A 135 -2.86 -21.63 -14.80
N VAL A 136 -3.87 -22.49 -14.74
CA VAL A 136 -3.70 -23.95 -14.76
C VAL A 136 -4.00 -24.51 -16.15
N CYS A 137 -5.21 -24.28 -16.66
CA CYS A 137 -5.62 -24.71 -17.98
C CYS A 137 -5.50 -23.63 -19.08
N LEU A 138 -5.38 -22.35 -18.71
CA LEU A 138 -5.34 -21.19 -19.62
C LEU A 138 -6.62 -20.94 -20.43
N ASP A 139 -7.68 -21.71 -20.20
CA ASP A 139 -8.98 -21.53 -20.84
C ASP A 139 -9.76 -20.38 -20.18
N ALA A 140 -10.36 -19.51 -20.99
CA ALA A 140 -11.12 -18.34 -20.54
C ALA A 140 -12.43 -18.73 -19.82
N ALA A 141 -13.11 -19.77 -20.30
CA ALA A 141 -14.37 -20.24 -19.71
C ALA A 141 -14.17 -20.92 -18.35
N CYS A 142 -12.93 -21.32 -18.01
CA CYS A 142 -12.65 -21.99 -16.75
C CYS A 142 -13.10 -21.20 -15.52
N THR A 143 -13.02 -19.87 -15.59
CA THR A 143 -13.31 -18.99 -14.45
C THR A 143 -14.79 -18.98 -14.08
N ALA A 144 -15.69 -19.07 -15.07
CA ALA A 144 -17.13 -19.20 -14.87
C ALA A 144 -17.54 -20.56 -14.29
N THR A 145 -16.71 -21.60 -14.43
CA THR A 145 -16.99 -22.97 -13.96
C THR A 145 -16.48 -23.26 -12.55
N ARG A 146 -15.93 -22.27 -11.84
CA ARG A 146 -15.34 -22.47 -10.51
C ARG A 146 -16.46 -22.60 -9.46
N PRO A 147 -16.53 -23.70 -8.68
CA PRO A 147 -17.54 -23.86 -7.65
C PRO A 147 -17.35 -22.85 -6.51
N ALA A 148 -18.44 -22.28 -6.00
CA ALA A 148 -18.43 -21.30 -4.92
C ALA A 148 -17.93 -21.87 -3.57
N ALA A 149 -18.15 -23.17 -3.33
CA ALA A 149 -17.81 -23.85 -2.07
C ALA A 149 -16.41 -24.50 -2.04
N GLY A 150 -15.57 -24.25 -3.05
CA GLY A 150 -14.37 -25.06 -3.26
C GLY A 150 -14.71 -26.48 -3.76
N GLY A 151 -13.72 -27.18 -4.31
CA GLY A 151 -13.93 -28.48 -5.00
C GLY A 151 -12.93 -28.76 -6.12
N GLY A 152 -11.72 -28.19 -6.03
CA GLY A 152 -10.69 -28.43 -7.02
C GLY A 152 -10.05 -29.83 -6.88
N VAL A 153 -9.49 -30.32 -7.98
CA VAL A 153 -8.92 -31.66 -8.09
C VAL A 153 -7.42 -31.57 -8.35
N VAL A 154 -6.60 -32.38 -7.69
CA VAL A 154 -5.16 -32.46 -8.00
C VAL A 154 -4.98 -33.37 -9.21
N CYS A 155 -4.29 -32.88 -10.25
CA CYS A 155 -3.96 -33.70 -11.40
C CYS A 155 -2.86 -34.70 -11.05
N GLU A 156 -3.15 -35.99 -11.12
CA GLU A 156 -2.22 -37.08 -10.79
C GLU A 156 -0.95 -37.12 -11.66
N TYR A 157 -1.01 -36.61 -12.91
CA TYR A 157 0.13 -36.67 -13.85
C TYR A 157 1.15 -35.53 -13.70
N CYS A 158 0.73 -34.38 -13.17
CA CYS A 158 1.57 -33.19 -13.08
C CYS A 158 1.57 -32.55 -11.68
N ASN A 159 0.79 -33.11 -10.74
CA ASN A 159 0.61 -32.64 -9.35
C ASN A 159 0.13 -31.19 -9.23
N ARG A 160 -0.43 -30.60 -10.29
CA ARG A 160 -1.02 -29.26 -10.24
C ARG A 160 -2.47 -29.34 -9.81
N TRP A 161 -2.88 -28.42 -8.95
CA TRP A 161 -4.26 -28.27 -8.51
C TRP A 161 -5.09 -27.58 -9.59
N CYS A 162 -6.17 -28.21 -10.02
CA CYS A 162 -7.13 -27.72 -11.01
C CYS A 162 -8.40 -27.26 -10.30
N ALA A 163 -8.95 -26.10 -10.69
CA ALA A 163 -10.04 -25.47 -9.95
C ALA A 163 -11.40 -26.21 -10.04
N SER A 164 -11.57 -27.09 -11.02
CA SER A 164 -12.79 -27.87 -11.28
C SER A 164 -12.47 -29.05 -12.20
N ALA A 165 -13.44 -29.96 -12.40
CA ALA A 165 -13.33 -31.03 -13.39
C ALA A 165 -13.14 -30.48 -14.82
N PHE A 166 -13.83 -29.38 -15.16
CA PHE A 166 -13.62 -28.66 -16.43
C PHE A 166 -12.18 -28.16 -16.57
N CYS A 167 -11.63 -27.54 -15.51
CA CYS A 167 -10.24 -27.11 -15.49
C CYS A 167 -9.28 -28.28 -15.73
N LEU A 168 -9.54 -29.44 -15.11
CA LEU A 168 -8.71 -30.63 -15.26
C LEU A 168 -8.76 -31.18 -16.71
N ALA A 169 -9.95 -31.25 -17.30
CA ALA A 169 -10.14 -31.68 -18.69
C ALA A 169 -9.39 -30.76 -19.66
N LYS A 170 -9.59 -29.44 -19.56
CA LYS A 170 -8.88 -28.45 -20.37
C LYS A 170 -7.37 -28.42 -20.13
N HIS A 171 -6.93 -28.67 -18.90
CA HIS A 171 -5.50 -28.76 -18.57
C HIS A 171 -4.81 -29.94 -19.27
N ARG A 172 -5.53 -31.05 -19.48
CA ARG A 172 -5.06 -32.29 -20.16
C ARG A 172 -5.35 -32.30 -21.66
N GLU A 173 -6.11 -31.33 -22.18
CA GLU A 173 -6.44 -31.24 -23.60
C GLU A 173 -5.17 -31.04 -24.45
N LYS A 174 -4.96 -31.95 -25.40
CA LYS A 174 -3.84 -31.87 -26.33
C LYS A 174 -4.21 -30.93 -27.47
N VAL A 175 -3.39 -29.90 -27.66
CA VAL A 175 -3.54 -28.97 -28.79
C VAL A 175 -2.25 -28.95 -29.60
N TRP A 176 -2.37 -28.67 -30.90
CA TRP A 176 -1.22 -28.53 -31.79
C TRP A 176 -0.28 -27.43 -31.30
N ARG A 177 1.02 -27.74 -31.19
CA ARG A 177 2.08 -26.79 -30.80
C ARG A 177 3.00 -26.56 -31.98
N PRO A 178 2.86 -25.44 -32.73
CA PRO A 178 3.62 -25.19 -33.96
C PRO A 178 5.15 -25.28 -33.77
N VAL A 179 5.68 -24.72 -32.68
CA VAL A 179 7.12 -24.69 -32.41
C VAL A 179 7.70 -26.09 -32.16
N ALA A 180 6.91 -27.01 -31.60
CA ALA A 180 7.33 -28.38 -31.33
C ALA A 180 6.81 -29.40 -32.36
N GLN A 181 6.02 -28.95 -33.34
CA GLN A 181 5.37 -29.76 -34.37
C GLN A 181 4.68 -31.02 -33.85
N LYS A 182 4.03 -30.94 -32.68
CA LYS A 182 3.29 -32.05 -32.09
C LYS A 182 2.11 -31.59 -31.22
N HIS A 183 1.20 -32.52 -30.95
CA HIS A 183 0.09 -32.30 -30.02
C HIS A 183 0.55 -32.48 -28.57
N ALA A 184 0.38 -31.44 -27.75
CA ALA A 184 0.74 -31.47 -26.34
C ALA A 184 -0.14 -30.56 -25.48
N SER A 185 -0.47 -31.04 -24.29
CA SER A 185 -1.28 -30.33 -23.30
C SER A 185 -0.44 -29.41 -22.41
N ILE A 186 -1.11 -28.58 -21.60
CA ILE A 186 -0.41 -27.80 -20.55
C ILE A 186 0.12 -28.75 -19.46
N CYS A 187 -0.57 -29.86 -19.20
CA CYS A 187 -0.15 -30.92 -18.28
C CYS A 187 1.18 -31.56 -18.67
N ASP A 188 1.44 -31.72 -19.97
CA ASP A 188 2.70 -32.29 -20.48
C ASP A 188 3.89 -31.36 -20.22
N MET A 189 3.65 -30.05 -20.35
CA MET A 189 4.69 -29.02 -20.28
C MET A 189 4.93 -28.45 -18.89
N HIS A 190 3.91 -28.31 -18.04
CA HIS A 190 4.04 -27.62 -16.76
C HIS A 190 3.67 -28.56 -15.63
N LYS A 191 4.68 -28.95 -14.86
CA LYS A 191 4.56 -29.90 -13.77
C LYS A 191 4.93 -29.25 -12.44
N LYS A 192 4.37 -29.78 -11.35
CA LYS A 192 4.72 -29.44 -9.98
C LYS A 192 5.50 -30.60 -9.38
N CYS A 193 6.67 -30.32 -8.83
CA CYS A 193 7.42 -31.33 -8.11
C CYS A 193 6.71 -31.67 -6.80
N HIS A 194 6.50 -32.96 -6.52
CA HIS A 194 5.88 -33.42 -5.27
C HIS A 194 6.82 -33.16 -4.06
N ARG A 195 8.14 -33.21 -4.29
CA ARG A 195 9.16 -33.02 -3.26
C ARG A 195 9.41 -31.55 -2.91
N CYS A 196 9.80 -30.72 -3.89
CA CYS A 196 10.13 -29.32 -3.64
C CYS A 196 8.96 -28.33 -3.84
N GLY A 197 7.82 -28.81 -4.34
CA GLY A 197 6.65 -27.97 -4.60
C GLY A 197 6.78 -26.96 -5.74
N LEU A 198 7.96 -26.82 -6.35
CA LEU A 198 8.21 -25.88 -7.46
C LEU A 198 7.49 -26.32 -8.73
N LEU A 199 7.04 -25.32 -9.48
CA LEU A 199 6.59 -25.49 -10.85
C LEU A 199 7.81 -25.51 -11.78
N TYR A 200 7.89 -26.50 -12.65
CA TYR A 200 8.94 -26.63 -13.66
C TYR A 200 8.34 -26.89 -15.04
N TYR A 201 9.11 -26.51 -16.07
CA TYR A 201 8.74 -26.68 -17.46
C TYR A 201 9.46 -27.87 -18.09
N VAL A 202 8.73 -28.73 -18.79
CA VAL A 202 9.24 -29.84 -19.59
C VAL A 202 9.27 -29.41 -21.05
N SER A 203 10.47 -29.39 -21.64
CA SER A 203 10.63 -29.04 -23.05
C SER A 203 9.98 -30.08 -23.95
N LEU A 204 9.23 -29.61 -24.94
CA LEU A 204 8.64 -30.45 -25.97
C LEU A 204 9.60 -30.74 -27.14
N ILE A 205 10.68 -29.97 -27.27
CA ILE A 205 11.61 -30.01 -28.41
C ILE A 205 12.90 -30.73 -28.04
N LYS A 206 13.43 -30.44 -26.84
CA LYS A 206 14.66 -31.05 -26.34
C LYS A 206 14.32 -32.32 -25.57
N ILE A 207 15.27 -33.26 -25.51
CA ILE A 207 15.17 -34.44 -24.62
C ILE A 207 14.88 -33.92 -23.20
N PRO A 208 13.77 -34.32 -22.57
CA PRO A 208 13.41 -33.89 -21.23
C PRO A 208 14.49 -34.27 -20.23
N LYS A 209 15.09 -33.27 -19.58
CA LYS A 209 15.93 -33.53 -18.41
C LYS A 209 15.03 -33.81 -17.20
N PRO A 210 15.42 -34.74 -16.30
CA PRO A 210 14.76 -34.89 -15.02
C PRO A 210 14.76 -33.56 -14.27
N HIS A 211 13.69 -33.29 -13.51
CA HIS A 211 13.66 -32.12 -12.65
C HIS A 211 14.63 -32.34 -11.49
N GLU A 212 15.67 -31.52 -11.43
CA GLU A 212 16.56 -31.42 -10.28
C GLU A 212 15.96 -30.40 -9.30
N CYS A 213 15.64 -30.85 -8.08
CA CYS A 213 15.17 -29.95 -7.03
C CYS A 213 16.34 -29.04 -6.63
N PRO A 214 16.26 -27.72 -6.85
CA PRO A 214 17.30 -26.84 -6.38
C PRO A 214 17.32 -26.83 -4.85
N ASP A 215 18.49 -26.55 -4.26
CA ASP A 215 18.62 -26.23 -2.84
C ASP A 215 17.96 -24.88 -2.56
N VAL A 216 16.63 -24.89 -2.51
CA VAL A 216 15.84 -23.69 -2.24
C VAL A 216 16.14 -23.27 -0.82
N LYS A 217 16.81 -22.13 -0.63
CA LYS A 217 17.03 -21.58 0.71
C LYS A 217 15.74 -20.96 1.27
N CYS A 218 15.56 -21.09 2.58
CA CYS A 218 14.53 -20.37 3.31
C CYS A 218 14.88 -18.88 3.34
N CYS A 219 13.94 -18.02 2.93
CA CYS A 219 14.13 -16.57 3.00
C CYS A 219 14.18 -16.01 4.43
N ILE A 220 13.83 -16.83 5.42
CA ILE A 220 13.79 -16.44 6.83
C ILE A 220 15.08 -16.87 7.55
N CYS A 221 15.45 -18.15 7.45
CA CYS A 221 16.63 -18.69 8.16
C CYS A 221 17.84 -19.00 7.27
N GLY A 222 17.72 -18.85 5.94
CA GLY A 222 18.80 -19.19 5.00
C GLY A 222 19.06 -20.68 4.82
N GLY A 223 18.51 -21.56 5.67
CA GLY A 223 18.66 -23.01 5.59
C GLY A 223 18.04 -23.61 4.33
N VAL A 224 18.55 -24.76 3.89
CA VAL A 224 18.05 -25.45 2.70
C VAL A 224 16.69 -26.07 2.98
N LYS A 225 15.69 -25.79 2.15
CA LYS A 225 14.33 -26.31 2.30
C LYS A 225 14.20 -27.78 1.89
N TYR A 226 15.04 -28.26 0.98
CA TYR A 226 14.90 -29.55 0.31
C TYR A 226 16.26 -30.27 0.08
N ALA A 227 17.13 -30.34 1.10
CA ALA A 227 18.46 -30.95 1.03
C ALA A 227 18.42 -32.49 0.98
N GLY A 228 17.92 -33.07 -0.11
CA GLY A 228 17.85 -34.54 -0.24
C GLY A 228 16.70 -35.22 0.53
N THR A 229 16.16 -34.60 1.57
CA THR A 229 15.23 -35.23 2.52
C THR A 229 13.74 -35.11 2.13
N THR A 230 12.92 -36.03 2.64
CA THR A 230 11.45 -36.02 2.56
C THR A 230 10.80 -35.18 3.66
N GLU A 231 11.55 -34.78 4.69
CA GLU A 231 11.01 -33.98 5.78
C GLU A 231 10.84 -32.51 5.39
N PRO A 232 9.68 -31.89 5.71
CA PRO A 232 9.46 -30.49 5.44
C PRO A 232 10.35 -29.61 6.32
N HIS A 233 10.96 -28.59 5.70
CA HIS A 233 11.75 -27.59 6.41
C HIS A 233 10.97 -26.94 7.57
N ARG A 234 11.44 -27.14 8.79
CA ARG A 234 10.94 -26.46 9.99
C ARG A 234 11.74 -25.17 10.20
N CYS A 235 11.18 -24.04 9.79
CA CYS A 235 11.81 -22.74 9.99
C CYS A 235 11.63 -22.29 11.44
N TYR A 236 12.70 -22.30 12.22
CA TYR A 236 12.68 -21.76 13.58
C TYR A 236 12.85 -20.23 13.56
N ILE A 237 12.41 -19.56 14.62
CA ILE A 237 12.71 -18.14 14.83
C ILE A 237 14.24 -18.01 14.92
N GLN A 238 14.80 -17.03 14.22
CA GLN A 238 16.26 -16.81 14.19
C GLN A 238 16.66 -15.86 15.30
N SER A 239 17.78 -16.14 15.97
CA SER A 239 18.45 -15.16 16.81
C SER A 239 18.83 -13.92 15.98
N LEU A 240 19.00 -12.80 16.65
CA LEU A 240 19.56 -11.59 16.05
C LEU A 240 20.95 -11.40 16.64
N PRO A 241 21.92 -10.91 15.83
CA PRO A 241 23.25 -10.65 16.35
C PRO A 241 23.17 -9.70 17.52
N THR A 242 23.87 -10.04 18.61
CA THR A 242 24.02 -9.15 19.75
C THR A 242 24.77 -7.91 19.27
N PRO A 243 24.27 -6.68 19.55
CA PRO A 243 25.01 -5.48 19.19
C PRO A 243 26.40 -5.52 19.83
N GLU A 244 27.45 -5.46 19.01
CA GLU A 244 28.86 -5.51 19.46
C GLU A 244 29.26 -4.30 20.32
N THR A 245 28.39 -3.28 20.42
CA THR A 245 28.62 -2.02 21.11
C THR A 245 27.34 -1.46 21.74
N THR A 246 27.48 -0.68 22.81
CA THR A 246 26.43 0.09 23.52
C THR A 246 25.70 1.14 22.64
N THR A 247 25.91 1.12 21.32
CA THR A 247 25.40 2.11 20.35
C THR A 247 24.03 1.77 19.77
N ASP A 248 23.36 0.70 20.20
CA ASP A 248 22.04 0.33 19.68
C ASP A 248 20.88 1.11 20.35
N VAL A 249 21.19 2.27 20.95
CA VAL A 249 20.23 3.20 21.56
C VAL A 249 20.04 4.42 20.66
N ILE A 250 18.78 4.82 20.40
CA ILE A 250 18.50 5.97 19.53
C ILE A 250 18.98 7.25 20.22
N PRO A 251 19.81 8.12 19.61
CA PRO A 251 20.20 9.37 20.25
C PRO A 251 18.96 10.24 20.55
N ASN A 252 18.84 10.82 21.74
CA ASN A 252 17.65 11.61 22.13
C ASN A 252 17.30 12.73 21.14
N LYS A 253 18.31 13.34 20.49
CA LYS A 253 18.15 14.35 19.43
C LYS A 253 17.44 13.84 18.15
N LYS A 254 17.33 12.52 17.99
CA LYS A 254 16.65 11.83 16.89
C LYS A 254 15.22 11.42 17.24
N LEU A 255 14.80 11.58 18.50
CA LEU A 255 13.41 11.41 18.92
C LEU A 255 12.67 12.74 18.76
N LEU A 256 11.57 12.71 18.00
CA LEU A 256 10.70 13.84 17.74
C LEU A 256 9.31 13.51 18.29
N PHE A 257 8.73 14.40 19.08
CA PHE A 257 7.39 14.23 19.64
C PHE A 257 6.46 15.27 19.03
N TYR A 258 5.34 14.86 18.44
CA TYR A 258 4.44 15.78 17.74
C TYR A 258 2.97 15.56 18.12
N ASP A 259 2.16 16.61 17.93
CA ASP A 259 0.69 16.58 18.08
C ASP A 259 0.07 17.58 17.12
N PHE A 260 -1.15 17.30 16.70
CA PHE A 260 -1.99 18.26 15.99
C PHE A 260 -3.19 18.69 16.82
N GLU A 261 -3.51 19.99 16.73
CA GLU A 261 -4.83 20.48 17.08
C GLU A 261 -5.66 20.66 15.81
N THR A 262 -6.93 20.27 15.87
CA THR A 262 -7.83 20.23 14.72
C THR A 262 -9.18 20.85 15.01
N TYR A 263 -9.90 21.22 13.95
CA TYR A 263 -11.33 21.50 13.97
C TYR A 263 -12.03 20.63 12.91
N PRO A 264 -13.28 20.21 13.13
CA PRO A 264 -14.06 19.53 12.10
C PRO A 264 -14.53 20.55 11.05
N ASP A 265 -14.42 20.20 9.77
CA ASP A 265 -15.06 20.94 8.69
C ASP A 265 -16.57 20.61 8.57
N GLU A 266 -17.22 21.20 7.57
CA GLU A 266 -18.64 21.00 7.26
C GLU A 266 -19.03 19.53 6.98
N ASN A 267 -18.07 18.69 6.60
CA ASN A 267 -18.26 17.27 6.33
C ASN A 267 -17.86 16.38 7.53
N GLY A 268 -17.48 16.99 8.66
CA GLY A 268 -16.96 16.27 9.82
C GLY A 268 -15.52 15.77 9.65
N THR A 269 -14.80 16.23 8.63
CA THR A 269 -13.38 15.90 8.44
C THR A 269 -12.52 16.81 9.31
N HIS A 270 -11.60 16.22 10.08
CA HIS A 270 -10.70 16.99 10.93
C HIS A 270 -9.61 17.69 10.10
N VAL A 271 -9.63 19.02 10.12
CA VAL A 271 -8.62 19.88 9.51
C VAL A 271 -7.64 20.33 10.60
N PRO A 272 -6.32 20.09 10.44
CA PRO A 272 -5.34 20.54 11.42
C PRO A 272 -5.16 22.05 11.31
N PHE A 273 -5.12 22.76 12.44
CA PHE A 273 -4.85 24.21 12.47
C PHE A 273 -3.58 24.56 13.24
N TYR A 274 -3.06 23.64 14.04
CA TYR A 274 -1.81 23.82 14.75
C TYR A 274 -1.08 22.49 14.86
N VAL A 275 0.25 22.54 14.75
CA VAL A 275 1.12 21.42 15.04
C VAL A 275 2.22 21.88 15.98
N CYS A 276 2.56 21.05 16.95
CA CYS A 276 3.72 21.24 17.82
C CYS A 276 4.67 20.07 17.66
N VAL A 277 5.96 20.35 17.63
CA VAL A 277 7.03 19.34 17.62
C VAL A 277 8.08 19.69 18.66
N MET A 278 8.32 18.77 19.58
CA MET A 278 9.42 18.81 20.52
C MET A 278 10.50 17.82 20.14
N ARG A 279 11.76 18.16 20.44
CA ARG A 279 12.90 17.28 20.21
C ARG A 279 13.34 16.71 21.55
N GLY A 280 13.68 15.42 21.57
CA GLY A 280 14.05 14.71 22.80
C GLY A 280 15.32 15.20 23.50
N ASN A 281 16.02 16.20 22.97
CA ASN A 281 17.19 16.83 23.59
C ASN A 281 16.85 18.17 24.28
N ASN A 282 15.60 18.37 24.71
CA ASN A 282 15.11 19.57 25.41
C ASN A 282 15.35 20.90 24.70
N SER A 283 15.56 20.88 23.40
CA SER A 283 15.64 22.12 22.61
C SER A 283 14.26 22.72 22.39
N SER A 284 14.20 24.05 22.19
CA SER A 284 12.95 24.80 22.07
C SER A 284 11.96 24.15 21.09
N PRO A 285 10.66 24.07 21.46
CA PRO A 285 9.63 23.49 20.62
C PRO A 285 9.49 24.29 19.33
N TRP A 286 9.24 23.58 18.23
CA TRP A 286 8.82 24.20 16.98
C TRP A 286 7.31 24.00 16.85
N GLY A 287 6.59 25.07 16.53
CA GLY A 287 5.15 25.00 16.28
C GLY A 287 4.79 25.77 15.03
N CYS A 288 3.73 25.33 14.36
CA CYS A 288 3.21 26.03 13.20
C CYS A 288 1.69 26.12 13.25
N TYR A 289 1.18 27.35 13.08
CA TYR A 289 -0.23 27.64 13.00
C TYR A 289 -0.67 27.78 11.53
N GLY A 290 -1.87 27.30 11.21
CA GLY A 290 -2.48 27.34 9.88
C GLY A 290 -2.87 25.96 9.34
N PRO A 291 -3.77 25.90 8.34
CA PRO A 291 -4.29 24.65 7.76
C PRO A 291 -3.24 23.81 7.04
N ASP A 292 -2.11 24.40 6.68
CA ASP A 292 -0.98 23.76 6.02
C ASP A 292 0.11 23.28 7.00
N CYS A 293 -0.17 23.27 8.30
CA CYS A 293 0.81 22.96 9.33
C CYS A 293 1.42 21.56 9.18
N ALA A 294 0.65 20.55 8.73
CA ALA A 294 1.15 19.20 8.45
C ALA A 294 2.18 19.18 7.30
N VAL A 295 1.90 19.92 6.22
CA VAL A 295 2.84 20.09 5.09
C VAL A 295 4.10 20.81 5.54
N LYS A 296 3.97 21.86 6.37
CA LYS A 296 5.11 22.60 6.93
C LYS A 296 5.96 21.73 7.86
N LEU A 297 5.36 20.85 8.66
CA LEU A 297 6.08 19.85 9.45
C LEU A 297 6.93 18.96 8.53
N LEU A 298 6.34 18.40 7.48
CA LEU A 298 7.06 17.53 6.53
C LEU A 298 8.21 18.28 5.86
N ARG A 299 8.00 19.50 5.37
CA ARG A 299 9.05 20.34 4.77
C ARG A 299 10.19 20.64 5.75
N ARG A 300 9.87 20.85 7.03
CA ARG A 300 10.85 21.17 8.07
C ARG A 300 11.73 19.98 8.44
N TYR A 301 11.13 18.80 8.63
CA TYR A 301 11.80 17.63 9.20
C TYR A 301 12.30 16.64 8.15
N ARG A 302 11.87 16.72 6.88
CA ARG A 302 12.52 16.02 5.75
C ARG A 302 13.82 16.73 5.36
N ALA A 303 14.82 16.63 6.23
CA ALA A 303 16.14 17.21 6.05
C ALA A 303 17.23 16.29 6.58
N LYS A 304 18.45 16.40 6.02
CA LYS A 304 19.60 15.55 6.37
C LYS A 304 19.87 15.48 7.87
N LYS A 305 19.64 16.59 8.58
CA LYS A 305 19.75 16.69 10.05
C LYS A 305 18.89 15.66 10.80
N TYR A 306 17.70 15.37 10.30
CA TYR A 306 16.72 14.48 10.92
C TYR A 306 16.67 13.10 10.29
N LYS A 307 17.62 12.77 9.39
CA LYS A 307 17.69 11.42 8.80
C LYS A 307 17.70 10.35 9.90
N ASP A 308 16.94 9.28 9.72
CA ASP A 308 16.79 8.16 10.65
C ASP A 308 16.14 8.53 12.01
N SER A 309 15.43 9.66 12.08
CA SER A 309 14.66 10.05 13.27
C SER A 309 13.39 9.21 13.46
N VAL A 310 13.01 9.04 14.71
CA VAL A 310 11.73 8.43 15.11
C VAL A 310 10.82 9.51 15.66
N CYS A 311 9.62 9.59 15.08
CA CYS A 311 8.58 10.54 15.40
C CYS A 311 7.47 9.83 16.17
N LEU A 312 7.15 10.32 17.37
CA LEU A 312 6.15 9.76 18.26
C LEU A 312 5.00 10.75 18.46
N ALA A 313 3.79 10.24 18.40
CA ALA A 313 2.57 10.95 18.80
C ALA A 313 1.63 9.96 19.51
N HIS A 314 0.76 10.46 20.38
CA HIS A 314 -0.15 9.63 21.16
C HIS A 314 -1.42 9.32 20.38
N ASN A 315 -1.76 8.02 20.26
CA ASN A 315 -2.84 7.52 19.41
C ASN A 315 -2.69 7.93 17.92
N SER A 316 -1.45 8.11 17.45
CA SER A 316 -1.19 8.56 16.08
C SER A 316 -1.71 7.57 15.05
N LYS A 317 -1.66 6.27 15.37
CA LYS A 317 -2.20 5.19 14.53
C LYS A 317 -3.70 5.32 14.24
N GLY A 318 -4.42 6.06 15.08
CA GLY A 318 -5.87 6.24 14.98
C GLY A 318 -6.29 7.64 14.55
N PHE A 319 -5.39 8.63 14.57
CA PHE A 319 -5.74 10.02 14.34
C PHE A 319 -4.63 10.80 13.62
N ASP A 320 -3.64 11.37 14.34
CA ASP A 320 -2.60 12.27 13.80
C ASP A 320 -1.82 11.67 12.62
N GLY A 321 -1.60 10.36 12.64
CA GLY A 321 -0.92 9.65 11.57
C GLY A 321 -1.66 9.74 10.24
N HIS A 322 -3.00 9.77 10.24
CA HIS A 322 -3.81 9.92 9.03
C HIS A 322 -3.70 11.33 8.45
N ILE A 323 -3.66 12.35 9.31
CA ILE A 323 -3.43 13.75 8.90
C ILE A 323 -2.09 13.87 8.19
N LEU A 324 -1.04 13.30 8.80
CA LEU A 324 0.31 13.38 8.26
C LEU A 324 0.48 12.52 6.99
N LEU A 325 -0.15 11.35 6.94
CA LEU A 325 -0.18 10.50 5.75
C LEU A 325 -0.86 11.21 4.57
N SER A 326 -1.99 11.87 4.81
CA SER A 326 -2.69 12.68 3.80
C SER A 326 -1.79 13.80 3.28
N ALA A 327 -1.08 14.50 4.17
CA ALA A 327 -0.11 15.53 3.79
C ALA A 327 1.10 14.97 3.00
N MET A 328 1.52 13.72 3.25
CA MET A 328 2.55 13.07 2.44
C MET A 328 2.05 12.78 1.02
N VAL A 329 0.84 12.23 0.90
CA VAL A 329 0.23 11.89 -0.39
C VAL A 329 0.01 13.14 -1.25
N SER A 330 -0.46 14.24 -0.67
CA SER A 330 -0.66 15.51 -1.39
C SER A 330 0.66 16.12 -1.91
N LEU A 331 1.79 15.79 -1.27
CA LEU A 331 3.13 16.17 -1.72
C LEU A 331 3.76 15.15 -2.70
N GLY A 332 3.02 14.13 -3.13
CA GLY A 332 3.52 13.07 -4.01
C GLY A 332 4.52 12.12 -3.32
N ILE A 333 4.52 12.06 -1.99
CA ILE A 333 5.38 11.16 -1.21
C ILE A 333 4.62 9.84 -1.01
N SER A 334 5.25 8.72 -1.37
CA SER A 334 4.71 7.38 -1.16
C SER A 334 5.44 6.70 0.01
N PRO A 335 4.95 6.83 1.27
CA PRO A 335 5.57 6.17 2.41
C PRO A 335 5.33 4.66 2.41
N HIS A 336 6.24 3.93 3.05
CA HIS A 336 5.99 2.53 3.40
C HIS A 336 5.08 2.49 4.64
N VAL A 337 3.95 1.78 4.59
CA VAL A 337 2.96 1.74 5.67
C VAL A 337 2.79 0.32 6.22
N VAL A 338 2.63 0.21 7.54
CA VAL A 338 2.25 -1.01 8.25
C VAL A 338 0.95 -0.73 8.98
N MET A 339 -0.08 -1.51 8.65
CA MET A 339 -1.45 -1.32 9.12
C MET A 339 -1.88 -2.50 10.01
N GLN A 340 -2.74 -2.22 10.99
CA GLN A 340 -3.52 -3.22 11.71
C GLN A 340 -4.99 -2.86 11.56
N GLY A 341 -5.69 -3.55 10.65
CA GLY A 341 -7.01 -3.09 10.19
C GLY A 341 -6.90 -1.71 9.56
N SER A 342 -7.69 -0.75 10.06
CA SER A 342 -7.66 0.66 9.64
C SER A 342 -6.61 1.52 10.37
N LYS A 343 -5.86 0.97 11.32
CA LYS A 343 -4.91 1.73 12.15
C LYS A 343 -3.49 1.73 11.57
N LEU A 344 -2.88 2.90 11.48
CA LEU A 344 -1.51 3.15 10.99
C LEU A 344 -0.46 2.85 12.08
N VAL A 345 -0.06 1.58 12.23
CA VAL A 345 0.89 1.15 13.29
C VAL A 345 2.28 1.77 13.09
N LEU A 346 2.75 1.83 11.85
CA LEU A 346 4.02 2.46 11.47
C LEU A 346 3.90 2.99 10.05
N PHE A 347 4.45 4.17 9.80
CA PHE A 347 4.76 4.58 8.43
C PHE A 347 6.15 5.21 8.36
N THR A 348 6.84 4.95 7.25
CA THR A 348 8.22 5.38 7.03
C THR A 348 8.30 6.25 5.79
N GLU A 349 8.81 7.46 5.97
CA GLU A 349 9.14 8.35 4.86
C GLU A 349 10.43 7.86 4.16
N PRO A 350 10.42 7.66 2.83
CA PRO A 350 11.47 6.90 2.17
C PRO A 350 12.78 7.65 1.96
N HIS A 351 12.79 8.98 1.87
CA HIS A 351 14.00 9.73 1.48
C HIS A 351 14.94 9.99 2.66
N TYR A 352 14.40 10.26 3.84
CA TYR A 352 15.16 10.53 5.07
C TYR A 352 14.98 9.42 6.11
N ASN A 353 14.23 8.37 5.79
CA ASN A 353 13.97 7.25 6.70
C ASN A 353 13.37 7.71 8.03
N LEU A 354 12.44 8.69 7.97
CA LEU A 354 11.70 9.14 9.15
C LEU A 354 10.65 8.09 9.49
N LYS A 355 10.70 7.56 10.70
CA LYS A 355 9.73 6.56 11.17
C LYS A 355 8.70 7.26 12.04
N PHE A 356 7.41 7.05 11.76
CA PHE A 356 6.31 7.57 12.56
C PHE A 356 5.64 6.40 13.27
N ILE A 357 5.68 6.43 14.60
CA ILE A 357 5.13 5.37 15.45
C ILE A 357 4.15 5.96 16.46
N ASP A 358 3.28 5.11 16.97
CA ASP A 358 2.25 5.46 17.96
C ASP A 358 2.72 5.13 19.38
N SER A 359 2.79 6.13 20.26
CA SER A 359 3.19 5.92 21.65
C SER A 359 2.19 5.06 22.43
N MET A 360 0.91 5.03 22.04
CA MET A 360 -0.12 4.19 22.68
C MET A 360 0.09 2.69 22.39
N SER A 361 0.96 2.36 21.42
CA SER A 361 1.40 0.97 21.18
C SER A 361 2.48 0.49 22.15
N PHE A 362 2.93 1.37 23.05
CA PHE A 362 3.87 1.09 24.14
C PHE A 362 3.26 1.41 25.51
N LEU A 363 2.56 2.55 25.58
CA LEU A 363 1.95 3.09 26.79
C LEU A 363 0.43 2.96 26.69
N SER A 364 -0.11 1.82 27.11
CA SER A 364 -1.54 1.49 26.98
C SER A 364 -2.47 2.17 28.01
N PHE A 365 -1.95 3.08 28.84
CA PHE A 365 -2.74 3.81 29.83
C PHE A 365 -3.55 4.94 29.19
N LEU A 366 -4.68 5.31 29.82
CA LEU A 366 -5.42 6.54 29.49
C LEU A 366 -4.50 7.75 29.67
N TRP A 367 -4.48 8.61 28.66
CA TRP A 367 -3.65 9.83 28.60
C TRP A 367 -3.73 10.69 29.87
N ALA A 368 -4.93 10.83 30.45
CA ALA A 368 -5.16 11.62 31.65
C ALA A 368 -4.62 11.00 32.96
N SER A 369 -4.30 9.71 32.97
CA SER A 369 -3.72 9.02 34.15
C SER A 369 -2.19 8.89 34.08
N LEU A 370 -1.59 9.25 32.95
CA LEU A 370 -0.16 9.08 32.68
C LEU A 370 0.74 9.84 33.68
N PRO A 371 0.45 11.10 34.07
CA PRO A 371 1.27 11.82 35.04
C PRO A 371 1.31 11.14 36.41
N LYS A 372 0.14 10.72 36.89
CA LYS A 372 -0.03 10.01 38.18
C LYS A 372 0.60 8.62 38.16
N ALA A 373 0.49 7.89 37.04
CA ALA A 373 1.07 6.56 36.88
C ALA A 373 2.61 6.58 36.81
N LEU A 374 3.21 7.72 36.48
CA LEU A 374 4.65 7.89 36.33
C LEU A 374 5.28 8.77 37.41
N GLY A 375 4.52 9.19 38.42
CA GLY A 375 5.03 9.97 39.56
C GLY A 375 5.33 11.44 39.26
N PHE A 376 4.76 12.02 38.21
CA PHE A 376 4.88 13.45 37.93
C PHE A 376 3.83 14.23 38.74
N GLU A 377 4.21 14.70 39.94
CA GLU A 377 3.31 15.45 40.84
C GLU A 377 2.91 16.84 40.29
N ASP A 378 3.72 17.42 39.39
CA ASP A 378 3.53 18.79 38.88
C ASP A 378 2.91 18.90 37.47
N ALA A 379 2.52 17.79 36.84
CA ALA A 379 2.10 17.78 35.44
C ALA A 379 0.58 17.56 35.30
N GLU A 380 -0.21 18.59 35.59
CA GLU A 380 -1.65 18.57 35.30
C GLU A 380 -1.93 18.82 33.82
N LYS A 381 -2.84 18.03 33.26
CA LYS A 381 -3.35 18.26 31.91
C LYS A 381 -4.23 19.51 31.93
N GLY A 382 -3.82 20.56 31.21
CA GLY A 382 -4.62 21.78 31.08
C GLY A 382 -5.99 21.55 30.43
N HIS A 383 -6.84 22.56 30.46
CA HIS A 383 -8.17 22.53 29.84
C HIS A 383 -8.19 23.32 28.53
N PHE A 384 -8.68 22.72 27.45
CA PHE A 384 -8.81 23.37 26.14
C PHE A 384 -10.23 23.19 25.57
N PRO A 385 -10.85 24.24 25.00
CA PRO A 385 -12.23 24.18 24.51
C PRO A 385 -12.29 23.56 23.11
N HIS A 386 -12.11 22.24 23.00
CA HIS A 386 -12.06 21.55 21.71
C HIS A 386 -13.32 21.77 20.85
N LYS A 387 -14.50 21.92 21.45
CA LYS A 387 -15.75 22.18 20.69
C LYS A 387 -15.86 23.63 20.22
N PHE A 388 -15.01 24.53 20.72
CA PHE A 388 -14.93 25.93 20.27
C PHE A 388 -13.98 26.09 19.07
N SER A 389 -13.17 25.06 18.78
CA SER A 389 -12.32 25.01 17.59
C SER A 389 -13.18 24.98 16.33
N SER A 390 -13.16 26.08 15.58
CA SER A 390 -13.77 26.21 14.25
C SER A 390 -12.90 27.11 13.38
N LYS A 391 -13.15 27.13 12.07
CA LYS A 391 -12.44 27.99 11.12
C LYS A 391 -12.56 29.48 11.49
N GLU A 392 -13.71 29.88 12.02
CA GLU A 392 -14.05 31.25 12.41
C GLU A 392 -13.34 31.66 13.72
N ASN A 393 -13.21 30.71 14.66
CA ASN A 393 -12.68 30.99 16.00
C ASN A 393 -11.15 30.90 16.08
N LEU A 394 -10.45 30.52 15.01
CA LEU A 394 -8.98 30.38 15.00
C LEU A 394 -8.24 31.66 15.43
N ASN A 395 -8.80 32.83 15.12
CA ASN A 395 -8.23 34.13 15.48
C ASN A 395 -9.01 34.82 16.62
N TYR A 396 -9.86 34.09 17.34
CA TYR A 396 -10.70 34.66 18.39
C TYR A 396 -9.85 35.19 19.56
N VAL A 397 -10.17 36.42 19.96
CA VAL A 397 -9.69 37.07 21.18
C VAL A 397 -10.90 37.74 21.84
N GLY A 398 -11.26 37.28 23.03
CA GLY A 398 -12.47 37.76 23.70
C GLY A 398 -12.71 37.04 25.03
N PRO A 399 -13.95 37.05 25.56
CA PRO A 399 -14.31 36.29 26.75
C PRO A 399 -14.00 34.78 26.62
N TYR A 400 -13.76 34.12 27.75
CA TYR A 400 -13.57 32.66 27.77
C TYR A 400 -14.79 31.92 27.20
N PRO A 401 -14.60 30.86 26.39
CA PRO A 401 -15.70 30.03 25.90
C PRO A 401 -16.47 29.42 27.06
N ALA A 402 -17.79 29.25 26.91
CA ALA A 402 -18.61 28.66 27.95
C ALA A 402 -18.18 27.22 28.29
N PRO A 403 -18.45 26.73 29.52
CA PRO A 403 -18.07 25.39 30.00
C PRO A 403 -18.40 24.23 29.06
N GLU A 404 -19.48 24.32 28.30
CA GLU A 404 -19.97 23.29 27.38
C GLU A 404 -18.96 23.00 26.28
N TYR A 405 -18.17 24.01 25.89
CA TYR A 405 -17.16 23.91 24.84
C TYR A 405 -15.93 23.08 25.24
N TYR A 406 -15.72 22.88 26.54
CA TYR A 406 -14.65 22.06 27.12
C TYR A 406 -15.06 20.59 27.29
N GLY A 407 -16.31 20.24 26.95
CA GLY A 407 -16.81 18.88 27.13
C GLY A 407 -17.11 18.52 28.58
N CYS A 408 -17.43 19.51 29.43
CA CYS A 408 -17.73 19.32 30.85
C CYS A 408 -18.79 18.23 31.14
N GLN A 409 -19.70 17.99 30.19
CA GLN A 409 -20.76 16.98 30.25
C GLN A 409 -20.24 15.54 30.21
N GLN A 410 -19.04 15.31 29.65
CA GLN A 410 -18.41 13.99 29.52
C GLN A 410 -17.40 13.70 30.64
N MET A 411 -17.17 14.65 31.53
CA MET A 411 -16.23 14.51 32.65
C MET A 411 -16.86 13.72 33.80
N THR A 412 -16.03 12.98 34.55
CA THR A 412 -16.47 12.38 35.82
C THR A 412 -16.81 13.48 36.84
N PRO A 413 -17.67 13.21 37.85
CA PRO A 413 -18.09 14.23 38.82
C PRO A 413 -16.93 14.99 39.45
N LYS A 414 -15.87 14.29 39.90
CA LYS A 414 -14.66 14.89 40.46
C LYS A 414 -13.92 15.80 39.47
N LYS A 415 -13.67 15.31 38.25
CA LYS A 415 -13.00 16.13 37.21
C LYS A 415 -13.80 17.36 36.81
N ARG A 416 -15.13 17.25 36.85
CA ARG A 416 -16.04 18.38 36.58
C ARG A 416 -15.95 19.43 37.67
N GLU A 417 -15.85 19.03 38.93
CA GLU A 417 -15.63 19.94 40.06
C GLU A 417 -14.30 20.67 39.93
N ASP A 418 -13.20 19.93 39.70
CA ASP A 418 -11.86 20.50 39.48
C ASP A 418 -11.87 21.50 38.30
N PHE A 419 -12.51 21.13 37.19
CA PHE A 419 -12.68 22.00 36.02
C PHE A 419 -13.46 23.27 36.33
N MET A 420 -14.57 23.18 37.06
CA MET A 420 -15.40 24.37 37.39
C MET A 420 -14.66 25.32 38.34
N ALA A 421 -13.87 24.79 39.27
CA ALA A 421 -13.01 25.61 40.13
C ALA A 421 -11.97 26.37 39.31
N TRP A 422 -11.28 25.70 38.38
CA TRP A 422 -10.36 26.33 37.43
C TRP A 422 -11.07 27.38 36.55
N TYR A 423 -12.25 27.04 35.99
CA TYR A 423 -12.99 27.90 35.08
C TYR A 423 -13.44 29.20 35.75
N THR A 424 -13.91 29.12 37.00
CA THR A 424 -14.31 30.29 37.79
C THR A 424 -13.13 31.26 38.00
N LEU A 425 -11.91 30.74 38.15
CA LEU A 425 -10.70 31.55 38.33
C LEU A 425 -10.29 32.28 37.03
N VAL A 426 -10.41 31.64 35.87
CA VAL A 426 -9.88 32.18 34.60
C VAL A 426 -10.91 32.93 33.76
N SER A 427 -12.21 32.63 33.92
CA SER A 427 -13.27 33.09 33.01
C SER A 427 -13.50 34.60 32.97
N GLY A 428 -13.08 35.33 34.02
CA GLY A 428 -13.09 36.80 34.04
C GLY A 428 -11.99 37.44 33.17
N GLY A 429 -11.05 36.65 32.66
CA GLY A 429 -9.96 37.11 31.80
C GLY A 429 -10.30 37.15 30.31
N THR A 430 -9.30 37.51 29.49
CA THR A 430 -9.38 37.43 28.03
C THR A 430 -8.79 36.12 27.53
N PHE A 431 -9.59 35.37 26.78
CA PHE A 431 -9.17 34.17 26.08
C PHE A 431 -8.64 34.51 24.68
N ASN A 432 -7.38 34.15 24.43
CA ASN A 432 -6.76 34.22 23.11
C ASN A 432 -6.62 32.80 22.57
N PHE A 433 -7.42 32.45 21.57
CA PHE A 433 -7.52 31.08 21.05
C PHE A 433 -6.16 30.54 20.59
N LYS A 434 -5.41 31.35 19.83
CA LYS A 434 -4.13 30.97 19.26
C LYS A 434 -3.05 30.78 20.34
N ALA A 435 -2.99 31.68 21.31
CA ALA A 435 -2.04 31.57 22.42
C ALA A 435 -2.34 30.33 23.28
N GLU A 436 -3.62 30.10 23.56
CA GLU A 436 -4.05 28.98 24.40
C GLU A 436 -3.86 27.63 23.71
N ALA A 437 -4.21 27.51 22.42
CA ALA A 437 -4.00 26.29 21.64
C ALA A 437 -2.51 25.93 21.58
N LYS A 438 -1.64 26.93 21.41
CA LYS A 438 -0.19 26.74 21.46
C LYS A 438 0.27 26.24 22.82
N ARG A 439 -0.18 26.88 23.90
CA ARG A 439 0.19 26.52 25.29
C ARG A 439 -0.26 25.11 25.63
N TYR A 440 -1.52 24.78 25.32
CA TYR A 440 -2.10 23.46 25.58
C TYR A 440 -1.36 22.35 24.83
N CYS A 441 -1.19 22.50 23.52
CA CYS A 441 -0.51 21.51 22.68
C CYS A 441 0.97 21.32 23.08
N GLN A 442 1.65 22.38 23.53
CA GLN A 442 3.00 22.29 24.10
C GLN A 442 3.03 21.49 25.40
N ASN A 443 2.10 21.74 26.33
CA ASN A 443 1.99 21.01 27.59
C ASN A 443 1.73 19.52 27.35
N ASP A 444 0.78 19.17 26.48
CA ASP A 444 0.46 17.78 26.14
C ASP A 444 1.68 17.07 25.53
N ARG A 445 2.50 17.77 24.76
CA ARG A 445 3.76 17.19 24.25
C ARG A 445 4.82 17.03 25.32
N GLU A 446 4.96 17.97 26.24
CA GLU A 446 5.88 17.85 27.37
C GLU A 446 5.59 16.60 28.19
N ILE A 447 4.32 16.37 28.52
CA ILE A 447 3.85 15.18 29.22
C ILE A 447 4.19 13.91 28.41
N LEU A 448 3.96 13.92 27.09
CA LEU A 448 4.22 12.76 26.23
C LEU A 448 5.69 12.39 26.24
N MET A 449 6.53 13.40 26.06
CA MET A 449 7.97 13.23 26.01
C MET A 449 8.51 12.68 27.33
N LYS A 450 8.11 13.27 28.46
CA LYS A 450 8.49 12.80 29.80
C LYS A 450 8.10 11.34 30.01
N ALA A 451 6.87 10.98 29.64
CA ALA A 451 6.38 9.61 29.81
C ALA A 451 7.08 8.60 28.90
N CYS A 452 7.28 8.93 27.63
CA CYS A 452 8.03 8.09 26.71
C CYS A 452 9.47 7.90 27.16
N PHE A 453 10.10 8.93 27.74
CA PHE A 453 11.45 8.82 28.27
C PHE A 453 11.52 7.96 29.54
N ALA A 454 10.60 8.12 30.48
CA ALA A 454 10.54 7.28 31.68
C ALA A 454 10.41 5.79 31.30
N PHE A 455 9.48 5.45 30.41
CA PHE A 455 9.34 4.07 29.90
C PHE A 455 10.60 3.59 29.18
N ARG A 456 11.16 4.42 28.31
CA ARG A 456 12.35 4.07 27.53
C ARG A 456 13.56 3.84 28.42
N GLU A 457 13.75 4.64 29.46
CA GLU A 457 14.83 4.49 30.42
C GLU A 457 14.74 3.15 31.15
N CYS A 458 13.57 2.81 31.71
CA CYS A 458 13.34 1.50 32.31
C CYS A 458 13.64 0.36 31.32
N PHE A 459 13.11 0.44 30.09
CA PHE A 459 13.28 -0.61 29.09
C PHE A 459 14.75 -0.79 28.67
N VAL A 460 15.46 0.33 28.43
CA VAL A 460 16.87 0.30 28.01
C VAL A 460 17.77 -0.18 29.15
N ASN A 461 17.50 0.20 30.41
CA ASN A 461 18.28 -0.25 31.55
C ASN A 461 18.19 -1.77 31.75
N GLU A 462 17.01 -2.35 31.54
CA GLU A 462 16.78 -3.80 31.71
C GLU A 462 17.27 -4.65 30.52
N THR A 463 17.30 -4.08 29.31
CA THR A 463 17.49 -4.88 28.08
C THR A 463 18.66 -4.45 27.20
N ALA A 464 19.26 -3.29 27.47
CA ALA A 464 20.22 -2.59 26.63
C ALA A 464 19.73 -2.27 25.19
N LEU A 465 18.43 -2.44 24.90
CA LEU A 465 17.84 -2.23 23.58
C LEU A 465 16.80 -1.10 23.62
N ASP A 466 16.77 -0.28 22.58
CA ASP A 466 15.81 0.83 22.50
C ASP A 466 14.43 0.34 22.00
N PRO A 467 13.35 0.52 22.79
CA PRO A 467 12.02 0.03 22.41
C PRO A 467 11.47 0.73 21.16
N PHE A 468 11.83 2.00 20.92
CA PHE A 468 11.31 2.80 19.80
C PHE A 468 11.98 2.49 18.46
N LYS A 469 12.89 1.50 18.42
CA LYS A 469 13.32 0.86 17.16
C LYS A 469 12.26 -0.06 16.57
N ARG A 470 11.22 -0.37 17.33
CA ARG A 470 10.06 -1.15 16.91
C ARG A 470 8.82 -0.25 16.94
N ALA A 471 7.72 -0.76 16.41
CA ALA A 471 6.47 0.00 16.32
C ALA A 471 5.52 -0.27 17.49
N THR A 472 5.71 -1.38 18.22
CA THR A 472 4.85 -1.82 19.31
C THR A 472 5.66 -2.48 20.43
N ILE A 473 5.10 -2.51 21.64
CA ILE A 473 5.70 -3.21 22.78
C ILE A 473 5.93 -4.69 22.47
N ALA A 474 4.97 -5.38 21.85
CA ALA A 474 5.12 -6.79 21.49
C ALA A 474 6.30 -7.01 20.52
N SER A 475 6.47 -6.10 19.56
CA SER A 475 7.60 -6.15 18.63
C SER A 475 8.94 -5.84 19.32
N ALA A 476 8.94 -4.94 20.31
CA ALA A 476 10.10 -4.66 21.15
C ALA A 476 10.48 -5.86 22.04
N CYS A 477 9.52 -6.50 22.71
CA CYS A 477 9.76 -7.71 23.50
C CYS A 477 10.26 -8.87 22.64
N MET A 478 9.70 -9.06 21.44
CA MET A 478 10.20 -10.07 20.50
C MET A 478 11.63 -9.75 20.02
N PHE A 479 11.96 -8.46 19.88
CA PHE A 479 13.32 -8.04 19.57
C PHE A 479 14.29 -8.41 20.70
N VAL A 480 13.93 -8.09 21.94
CA VAL A 480 14.69 -8.49 23.14
C VAL A 480 14.85 -10.00 23.22
N PHE A 481 13.77 -10.77 23.05
CA PHE A 481 13.82 -12.22 23.08
C PHE A 481 14.81 -12.79 22.05
N ARG A 482 14.74 -12.31 20.81
CA ARG A 482 15.58 -12.79 19.70
C ARG A 482 17.05 -12.38 19.84
N THR A 483 17.34 -11.26 20.50
CA THR A 483 18.71 -10.75 20.67
C THR A 483 19.37 -11.25 21.94
N CYS A 484 18.63 -11.32 23.06
CA CYS A 484 19.20 -11.56 24.38
C CYS A 484 19.00 -12.99 24.89
N PHE A 485 17.94 -13.68 24.47
CA PHE A 485 17.52 -14.95 25.08
C PHE A 485 17.54 -16.14 24.11
N LEU A 486 17.33 -15.88 22.82
CA LEU A 486 17.33 -16.91 21.79
C LEU A 486 18.77 -17.27 21.43
N LYS A 487 19.25 -18.41 21.94
CA LYS A 487 20.56 -18.95 21.59
C LYS A 487 20.62 -19.23 20.09
N GLU A 488 21.78 -18.95 19.46
CA GLU A 488 22.10 -19.53 18.16
C GLU A 488 22.04 -21.04 18.30
N THR A 489 21.00 -21.67 17.78
CA THR A 489 21.04 -23.11 17.61
C THR A 489 22.08 -23.39 16.55
N ALA A 490 23.17 -24.05 16.95
CA ALA A 490 24.04 -24.79 16.05
C ALA A 490 23.21 -25.91 15.38
N ALA A 491 22.35 -25.54 14.42
CA ALA A 491 21.72 -26.46 13.48
C ALA A 491 22.62 -26.62 12.23
N SER A 492 23.93 -26.60 12.45
CA SER A 492 24.97 -26.86 11.46
C SER A 492 26.12 -27.65 12.09
N ALA A 493 25.83 -28.77 12.74
CA ALA A 493 26.82 -29.83 12.91
C ALA A 493 26.10 -31.15 13.22
N SER A 494 26.31 -32.10 12.32
CA SER A 494 26.10 -33.53 12.52
C SER A 494 26.54 -34.01 13.91
N GLN A 495 25.61 -34.54 14.70
CA GLN A 495 25.94 -35.55 15.70
C GLN A 495 25.02 -36.75 15.47
N THR A 496 25.57 -37.73 14.76
CA THR A 496 25.14 -39.13 14.87
C THR A 496 25.22 -39.54 16.34
N PRO A 497 24.19 -40.17 16.93
CA PRO A 497 24.38 -40.83 18.21
C PRO A 497 25.28 -42.04 17.97
N VAL A 498 26.50 -41.97 18.48
CA VAL A 498 27.32 -43.17 18.67
C VAL A 498 26.66 -43.94 19.80
N CYS A 499 26.02 -45.05 19.46
CA CYS A 499 25.72 -46.09 20.43
C CYS A 499 27.04 -46.64 20.96
N SER A 500 27.27 -46.49 22.26
CA SER A 500 28.23 -47.30 23.01
C SER A 500 27.44 -48.10 24.04
N GLY A 501 27.57 -49.43 23.95
CA GLY A 501 27.10 -50.36 24.97
C GLY A 501 27.99 -50.42 26.20
#